data_AF-A0A7X8EM28-F1
#
_entry.id   AF-A0A7X8EM28-F1
#
_cell.length_a   1.000
_cell.length_b   1.000
_cell.length_c   1.000
_cell.angle_alpha   90.00
_cell.angle_beta   90.00
_cell.angle_gamma   90.00
#
_symmetry.space_group_name_H-M   'P 1'
#
loop_
_entity.id
_entity.type
_entity.pdbx_description
1 polymer ?
#
loop_
_entity_poly.entity_id
_entity_poly.type
_entity_poly.pdbx_seq_one_letter_code
_entity_poly.pdbx_strand_id
1 'polypeptide(L)'
;MIVGLGIDLCSVERMKRAIRSDHFVKRVFHPSEAEYAFSKAVPALHLAGSFAAREAFCKASGVNMYSAAFGGVWVERTGSAPLIRTSDKVASLIPPHKRGVPLLSITHDGNFAAAVVAIEGSAVSPVADFFTNEGDWKLLPNYGHDIHKGGRGGVIVVGGSSMYRGASVLTLRAFLRSGGGYGVLFSDEAVCAACACSLPEAIVLNGLFDGDPGKIRQVLADWGEKADCLVLGPGLGRSEGAG
;
A
#
# COMPACT_ATOMS: atom_id res chain seq x y z
N MET A 1 15.00 1.50 -8.95
CA MET A 1 13.56 1.49 -8.52
C MET A 1 13.46 0.72 -7.21
N ILE A 2 12.56 1.09 -6.29
CA ILE A 2 12.39 0.35 -5.03
C ILE A 2 11.56 -0.92 -5.28
N VAL A 3 12.16 -2.08 -5.02
CA VAL A 3 11.53 -3.40 -5.20
C VAL A 3 11.07 -4.02 -3.88
N GLY A 4 11.55 -3.52 -2.75
CA GLY A 4 11.17 -3.99 -1.41
C GLY A 4 11.25 -2.87 -0.37
N LEU A 5 10.35 -2.90 0.61
CA LEU A 5 10.33 -1.97 1.73
C LEU A 5 10.01 -2.72 3.01
N GLY A 6 10.69 -2.37 4.10
CA GLY A 6 10.43 -2.93 5.42
C GLY A 6 10.78 -1.94 6.52
N ILE A 7 9.99 -1.95 7.58
CA ILE A 7 10.22 -1.18 8.79
C ILE A 7 10.04 -2.08 10.00
N ASP A 8 10.89 -1.91 11.00
CA ASP A 8 10.76 -2.62 12.27
C ASP A 8 11.23 -1.79 13.47
N LEU A 9 10.79 -2.21 14.66
CA LEU A 9 11.04 -1.54 15.93
C LEU A 9 11.38 -2.58 17.00
N CYS A 10 12.49 -2.39 17.70
CA CYS A 10 13.00 -3.29 18.72
C CYS A 10 13.13 -2.60 20.07
N SER A 11 12.68 -3.27 21.14
CA SER A 11 12.81 -2.78 22.52
C SER A 11 14.25 -2.92 23.02
N VAL A 12 14.83 -1.82 23.47
CA VAL A 12 16.18 -1.78 24.05
C VAL A 12 16.21 -2.51 25.38
N GLU A 13 15.20 -2.37 26.25
CA GLU A 13 15.09 -3.15 27.49
C GLU A 13 14.99 -4.66 27.23
N ARG A 14 14.23 -5.09 26.21
CA ARG A 14 14.19 -6.51 25.85
C ARG A 14 15.55 -7.00 25.40
N MET A 15 16.26 -6.20 24.60
CA MET A 15 17.61 -6.51 24.15
C MET A 15 18.59 -6.57 25.33
N LYS A 16 18.55 -5.61 26.27
CA LYS A 16 19.38 -5.62 27.50
C LYS A 16 19.26 -6.93 28.27
N ARG A 17 18.04 -7.48 28.38
CA ARG A 17 17.83 -8.79 29.03
C ARG A 17 18.41 -9.94 28.21
N ALA A 18 18.21 -9.92 26.89
CA ALA A 18 18.66 -10.99 26.00
C ALA A 18 20.19 -11.08 25.90
N ILE A 19 20.89 -9.94 25.83
CA ILE A 19 22.35 -9.91 25.67
C ILE A 19 23.12 -10.33 26.92
N ARG A 20 22.44 -10.60 28.05
CA ARG A 20 23.05 -11.25 29.22
C ARG A 20 23.49 -12.69 28.90
N SER A 21 22.91 -13.30 27.87
CA SER A 21 23.34 -14.60 27.36
C SER A 21 24.37 -14.42 26.23
N ASP A 22 25.62 -14.75 26.52
CA ASP A 22 26.69 -14.78 25.52
C ASP A 22 26.37 -15.72 24.34
N HIS A 23 25.69 -16.84 24.63
CA HIS A 23 25.19 -17.75 23.60
C HIS A 23 24.20 -17.06 22.66
N PHE A 24 23.26 -16.26 23.18
CA PHE A 24 22.35 -15.48 22.34
C PHE A 24 23.10 -14.50 21.44
N VAL A 25 24.06 -13.76 22.01
CA VAL A 25 24.85 -12.78 21.26
C VAL A 25 25.59 -13.45 20.11
N LYS A 26 26.34 -14.52 20.40
CA LYS A 26 27.13 -15.26 19.39
C LYS A 26 26.28 -15.94 18.33
N ARG A 27 25.05 -16.35 18.69
CA ARG A 27 24.15 -17.05 17.78
C ARG A 27 23.41 -16.09 16.85
N VAL A 28 23.04 -14.91 17.34
CA VAL A 28 22.22 -13.95 16.58
C VAL A 28 23.09 -12.92 15.88
N PHE A 29 24.11 -12.37 16.51
CA PHE A 29 24.87 -11.25 15.93
C PHE A 29 26.16 -11.73 15.28
N HIS A 30 26.52 -11.09 14.17
CA HIS A 30 27.83 -11.28 13.55
C HIS A 30 28.93 -10.71 14.47
N PRO A 31 30.14 -11.29 14.51
CA PRO A 31 31.21 -10.82 15.38
C PRO A 31 31.47 -9.31 15.29
N SER A 32 31.43 -8.74 14.09
CA SER A 32 31.61 -7.29 13.89
C SER A 32 30.48 -6.43 14.49
N GLU A 33 29.24 -6.93 14.53
CA GLU A 33 28.13 -6.22 15.19
C GLU A 33 28.31 -6.23 16.70
N ALA A 34 28.69 -7.38 17.26
CA ALA A 34 28.96 -7.53 18.68
C ALA A 34 30.13 -6.63 19.10
N GLU A 35 31.26 -6.72 18.40
CA GLU A 35 32.44 -5.90 18.66
C GLU A 35 32.11 -4.40 18.64
N TYR A 36 31.41 -3.94 17.58
CA TYR A 36 30.96 -2.55 17.50
C TYR A 36 30.07 -2.19 18.68
N ALA A 37 29.05 -2.99 19.00
CA ALA A 37 28.11 -2.67 20.07
C ALA A 37 28.77 -2.61 21.45
N PHE A 38 29.64 -3.57 21.77
CA PHE A 38 30.36 -3.61 23.05
C PHE A 38 31.44 -2.53 23.19
N SER A 39 31.87 -1.90 22.09
CA SER A 39 32.72 -0.70 22.13
C SER A 39 31.98 0.58 22.56
N LYS A 40 30.64 0.54 22.67
CA LYS A 40 29.79 1.72 22.96
C LYS A 40 29.27 1.69 24.39
N ALA A 41 28.89 2.87 24.88
CA ALA A 41 28.38 3.05 26.25
C ALA A 41 27.13 2.21 26.56
N VAL A 42 26.25 2.00 25.56
CA VAL A 42 25.02 1.22 25.72
C VAL A 42 24.93 0.14 24.64
N PRO A 43 25.56 -1.03 24.82
CA PRO A 43 25.63 -2.07 23.78
C PRO A 43 24.25 -2.55 23.31
N ALA A 44 23.30 -2.70 24.23
CA ALA A 44 21.94 -3.16 23.93
C ALA A 44 21.20 -2.24 22.95
N LEU A 45 21.48 -0.94 22.97
CA LEU A 45 20.89 0.04 22.07
C LEU A 45 21.32 -0.22 20.62
N HIS A 46 22.61 -0.50 20.42
CA HIS A 46 23.16 -0.80 19.10
C HIS A 46 22.72 -2.17 18.57
N LEU A 47 22.68 -3.18 19.44
CA LEU A 47 22.19 -4.53 19.09
C LEU A 47 20.69 -4.54 18.82
N ALA A 48 19.89 -3.72 19.50
CA ALA A 48 18.48 -3.52 19.19
C ALA A 48 18.30 -2.92 17.79
N GLY A 49 19.13 -1.92 17.43
CA GLY A 49 19.15 -1.35 16.08
C GLY A 49 19.51 -2.38 15.00
N SER A 50 20.53 -3.22 15.25
CA SER A 50 20.90 -4.31 14.33
C SER A 50 19.79 -5.36 14.19
N PHE A 51 19.08 -5.66 15.27
CA PHE A 51 17.96 -6.60 15.24
C PHE A 51 16.76 -6.04 14.46
N ALA A 52 16.39 -4.77 14.71
CA ALA A 52 15.37 -4.06 13.94
C ALA A 52 15.73 -4.00 12.45
N ALA A 53 16.99 -3.73 12.11
CA ALA A 53 17.46 -3.72 10.72
C ALA A 53 17.27 -5.07 10.04
N ARG A 54 17.43 -6.17 10.79
CA ARG A 54 17.25 -7.53 10.30
C ARG A 54 15.78 -7.87 10.04
N GLU A 55 14.89 -7.50 10.95
CA GLU A 55 13.45 -7.68 10.75
C GLU A 55 12.92 -6.80 9.60
N ALA A 56 13.38 -5.56 9.51
CA ALA A 56 13.08 -4.67 8.39
C ALA A 56 13.58 -5.27 7.06
N PHE A 57 14.77 -5.85 7.05
CA PHE A 57 15.29 -6.57 5.88
C PHE A 57 14.44 -7.78 5.49
N CYS A 58 13.98 -8.58 6.45
CA CYS A 58 13.08 -9.71 6.19
C CYS A 58 11.80 -9.25 5.48
N LYS A 59 11.18 -8.17 5.99
CA LYS A 59 9.98 -7.56 5.40
C LYS A 59 10.23 -7.03 3.98
N ALA A 60 11.39 -6.41 3.76
CA ALA A 60 11.75 -5.86 2.45
C ALA A 60 12.07 -6.94 1.40
N SER A 61 12.84 -7.96 1.80
CA SER A 61 13.41 -8.99 0.91
C SER A 61 12.52 -10.21 0.69
N GLY A 62 11.58 -10.48 1.61
CA GLY A 62 10.80 -11.72 1.63
C GLY A 62 11.52 -12.91 2.25
N VAL A 63 12.76 -12.73 2.74
CA VAL A 63 13.48 -13.76 3.50
C VAL A 63 12.87 -13.87 4.90
N ASN A 64 12.70 -15.10 5.41
CA ASN A 64 12.16 -15.30 6.76
C ASN A 64 13.19 -14.98 7.86
N MET A 65 12.70 -14.65 9.05
CA MET A 65 13.54 -14.24 10.19
C MET A 65 14.51 -15.33 10.66
N TYR A 66 14.15 -16.60 10.55
CA TYR A 66 15.04 -17.71 10.92
C TYR A 66 16.30 -17.71 10.03
N SER A 67 16.12 -17.60 8.72
CA SER A 67 17.21 -17.49 7.75
C SER A 67 18.01 -16.20 7.91
N ALA A 68 17.37 -15.09 8.28
CA ALA A 68 18.11 -13.84 8.49
C ALA A 68 18.93 -13.85 9.80
N ALA A 69 18.35 -14.35 10.89
CA ALA A 69 19.01 -14.41 12.19
C ALA A 69 20.15 -15.44 12.23
N PHE A 70 19.98 -16.61 11.59
CA PHE A 70 20.93 -17.72 11.68
C PHE A 70 21.63 -18.08 10.36
N GLY A 71 21.14 -17.57 9.23
CA GLY A 71 21.70 -17.83 7.90
C GLY A 71 22.73 -16.81 7.45
N GLY A 72 22.94 -15.72 8.20
CA GLY A 72 23.99 -14.73 7.95
C GLY A 72 23.49 -13.46 7.27
N VAL A 73 22.63 -12.70 7.96
CA VAL A 73 22.39 -11.27 7.66
C VAL A 73 22.99 -10.46 8.78
N TRP A 74 23.75 -9.41 8.50
CA TRP A 74 24.31 -8.54 9.53
C TRP A 74 24.38 -7.09 9.09
N VAL A 75 24.43 -6.20 10.07
CA VAL A 75 24.66 -4.77 9.85
C VAL A 75 26.16 -4.49 9.92
N GLU A 76 26.70 -3.96 8.84
CA GLU A 76 28.04 -3.39 8.81
C GLU A 76 27.96 -1.87 9.07
N ARG A 77 28.59 -1.43 10.17
CA ARG A 77 28.70 -0.01 10.52
C ARG A 77 29.94 0.56 9.84
N THR A 78 29.74 1.49 8.91
CA THR A 78 30.83 2.20 8.22
C THR A 78 31.05 3.59 8.84
N GLY A 79 32.05 4.33 8.35
CA GLY A 79 32.21 5.76 8.69
C GLY A 79 31.13 6.66 8.10
N SER A 80 30.24 6.12 7.26
CA SER A 80 29.09 6.80 6.67
C SER A 80 27.79 6.06 7.00
N ALA A 81 27.00 5.65 6.00
CA ALA A 81 25.73 4.97 6.22
C ALA A 81 25.94 3.49 6.64
N PRO A 82 25.11 2.95 7.54
CA PRO A 82 25.13 1.53 7.85
C PRO A 82 24.66 0.70 6.64
N LEU A 83 25.25 -0.47 6.46
CA LEU A 83 24.96 -1.34 5.32
C LEU A 83 24.44 -2.69 5.79
N ILE A 84 23.54 -3.28 5.00
CA ILE A 84 23.14 -4.68 5.18
C ILE A 84 24.09 -5.55 4.38
N ARG A 85 24.53 -6.63 5.00
CA ARG A 85 25.30 -7.70 4.38
C ARG A 85 24.57 -9.02 4.55
N THR A 86 24.76 -9.90 3.57
CA THR A 86 24.15 -11.22 3.54
C THR A 86 25.21 -12.24 3.12
N SER A 87 25.14 -13.43 3.69
CA SER A 87 25.86 -14.60 3.15
C SER A 87 25.28 -14.98 1.79
N ASP A 88 26.06 -15.73 1.00
CA ASP A 88 25.60 -16.28 -0.29
C ASP A 88 24.34 -17.15 -0.12
N LYS A 89 24.27 -17.88 1.00
CA LYS A 89 23.10 -18.68 1.38
C LYS A 89 21.87 -17.81 1.49
N VAL A 90 21.93 -16.68 2.21
CA VAL A 90 20.76 -15.80 2.33
C VAL A 90 20.46 -15.07 1.02
N ALA A 91 21.49 -14.62 0.29
CA ALA A 91 21.32 -13.95 -0.99
C ALA A 91 20.54 -14.82 -2.00
N SER A 92 20.79 -16.14 -2.02
CA SER A 92 20.07 -17.09 -2.88
C SER A 92 18.58 -17.27 -2.53
N LEU A 93 18.17 -16.97 -1.29
CA LEU A 93 16.78 -17.05 -0.84
C LEU A 93 15.95 -15.83 -1.25
N ILE A 94 16.59 -14.74 -1.69
CA ILE A 94 15.88 -13.52 -2.09
C ILE A 94 15.18 -13.78 -3.45
N PRO A 95 13.84 -13.64 -3.52
CA PRO A 95 13.09 -13.78 -4.76
C PRO A 95 13.63 -12.86 -5.85
N PRO A 96 13.70 -13.30 -7.13
CA PRO A 96 14.29 -12.50 -8.21
C PRO A 96 13.75 -11.06 -8.30
N HIS A 97 12.45 -10.87 -8.14
CA HIS A 97 11.78 -9.57 -8.19
C HIS A 97 12.02 -8.68 -6.95
N LYS A 98 12.72 -9.18 -5.92
CA LYS A 98 13.14 -8.45 -4.72
C LYS A 98 14.66 -8.27 -4.62
N ARG A 99 15.43 -8.73 -5.63
CA ARG A 99 16.89 -8.60 -5.64
C ARG A 99 17.29 -7.15 -5.95
N GLY A 100 18.33 -6.68 -5.27
CA GLY A 100 18.79 -5.30 -5.39
C GLY A 100 19.75 -4.93 -4.26
N VAL A 101 20.06 -3.64 -4.17
CA VAL A 101 20.90 -3.04 -3.14
C VAL A 101 20.03 -2.61 -1.95
N PRO A 102 20.19 -3.20 -0.75
CA PRO A 102 19.46 -2.75 0.43
C PRO A 102 20.04 -1.43 0.97
N LEU A 103 19.20 -0.41 1.04
CA LEU A 103 19.45 0.87 1.70
C LEU A 103 18.89 0.80 3.11
N LEU A 104 19.72 1.11 4.12
CA LEU A 104 19.37 0.98 5.53
C LEU A 104 19.47 2.32 6.25
N SER A 105 18.46 2.64 7.05
CA SER A 105 18.51 3.69 8.06
C SER A 105 18.13 3.12 9.42
N ILE A 106 18.90 3.46 10.45
CA ILE A 106 18.66 3.06 11.84
C ILE A 106 18.57 4.33 12.68
N THR A 107 17.56 4.40 13.54
CA THR A 107 17.42 5.45 14.56
C THR A 107 17.04 4.81 15.89
N HIS A 108 17.15 5.59 16.96
CA HIS A 108 16.71 5.18 18.30
C HIS A 108 16.26 6.39 19.09
N ASP A 109 15.28 6.19 19.95
CA ASP A 109 14.83 7.17 20.92
C ASP A 109 14.26 6.46 22.16
N GLY A 110 14.58 6.99 23.34
CA GLY A 110 14.18 6.40 24.62
C GLY A 110 14.50 4.90 24.72
N ASN A 111 13.45 4.08 24.77
CA ASN A 111 13.55 2.62 24.95
C ASN A 111 13.42 1.81 23.63
N PHE A 112 13.48 2.47 22.48
CA PHE A 112 13.27 1.80 21.19
C PHE A 112 14.35 2.13 20.19
N ALA A 113 14.71 1.13 19.39
CA ALA A 113 15.48 1.30 18.17
C ALA A 113 14.59 0.93 16.98
N ALA A 114 14.64 1.72 15.92
CA ALA A 114 13.87 1.49 14.70
C ALA A 114 14.81 1.38 13.50
N ALA A 115 14.40 0.61 12.51
CA ALA A 115 15.11 0.54 11.24
C ALA A 115 14.15 0.52 10.06
N VAL A 116 14.56 1.16 8.98
CA VAL A 116 13.90 1.13 7.68
C VAL A 116 14.88 0.56 6.66
N VAL A 117 14.39 -0.36 5.84
CA VAL A 117 15.12 -0.95 4.72
C VAL A 117 14.32 -0.75 3.45
N ALA A 118 14.95 -0.16 2.44
CA ALA A 118 14.44 -0.11 1.08
C ALA A 118 15.40 -0.85 0.16
N ILE A 119 14.92 -1.77 -0.67
CA ILE A 119 15.77 -2.48 -1.63
C ILE A 119 15.63 -1.81 -2.99
N GLU A 120 16.72 -1.27 -3.50
CA GLU A 120 16.80 -0.72 -4.84
C GLU A 120 17.17 -1.82 -5.83
N GLY A 121 16.21 -2.24 -6.66
CA GLY A 121 16.43 -3.24 -7.70
C GLY A 121 16.87 -2.61 -9.03
N SER A 122 17.66 -3.38 -9.78
CA SER A 122 17.98 -3.11 -11.18
C SER A 122 16.79 -3.55 -12.05
N ALA A 123 16.08 -2.59 -12.62
CA ALA A 123 15.09 -2.75 -13.69
C ALA A 123 14.05 -3.88 -13.50
N VAL A 124 12.96 -3.56 -12.81
CA VAL A 124 11.65 -4.12 -13.16
C VAL A 124 10.88 -2.95 -13.77
N SER A 125 10.31 -3.12 -14.96
CA SER A 125 9.35 -2.11 -15.47
C SER A 125 8.24 -1.96 -14.43
N PRO A 126 7.90 -0.74 -14.00
CA PRO A 126 6.82 -0.55 -13.05
C PRO A 126 5.54 -1.23 -13.57
N VAL A 127 4.76 -1.83 -12.68
CA VAL A 127 3.40 -2.36 -12.99
C VAL A 127 2.38 -1.21 -13.12
N ALA A 128 2.89 0.00 -13.38
CA ALA A 128 2.13 1.22 -13.58
C ALA A 128 2.93 2.08 -14.58
N ASP A 129 2.37 2.29 -15.76
CA ASP A 129 2.87 3.32 -16.67
C ASP A 129 2.57 4.69 -16.08
N PHE A 130 3.58 5.56 -16.08
CA PHE A 130 3.40 6.97 -15.75
C PHE A 130 2.95 7.69 -17.01
N PHE A 131 1.69 8.16 -17.02
CA PHE A 131 1.08 8.93 -18.12
C PHE A 131 1.41 10.44 -18.01
N THR A 132 2.61 10.79 -17.54
CA THR A 132 3.01 12.18 -17.25
C THR A 132 4.16 12.69 -18.13
N ASN A 133 4.60 11.90 -19.10
CA ASN A 133 5.65 12.29 -20.04
C ASN A 133 5.07 13.16 -21.15
N GLU A 134 5.94 13.92 -21.81
CA GLU A 134 5.59 14.67 -23.01
C GLU A 134 5.13 13.70 -24.11
N GLY A 135 3.87 13.83 -24.53
CA GLY A 135 3.25 12.96 -25.54
C GLY A 135 2.22 11.96 -25.02
N ASP A 136 2.14 11.74 -23.71
CA ASP A 136 1.18 10.80 -23.10
C ASP A 136 -0.29 11.24 -23.27
N TRP A 137 -0.52 12.51 -23.64
CA TRP A 137 -1.85 13.00 -24.04
C TRP A 137 -2.48 12.17 -25.18
N LYS A 138 -1.66 11.47 -25.98
CA LYS A 138 -2.13 10.55 -27.03
C LYS A 138 -2.83 9.29 -26.49
N LEU A 139 -2.63 8.99 -25.20
CA LEU A 139 -3.27 7.87 -24.51
C LEU A 139 -4.66 8.26 -23.99
N LEU A 140 -5.00 9.55 -23.99
CA LEU A 140 -6.35 10.02 -23.70
C LEU A 140 -7.29 9.66 -24.86
N PRO A 141 -8.56 9.32 -24.58
CA PRO A 141 -9.54 9.05 -25.62
C PRO A 141 -9.69 10.28 -26.52
N ASN A 142 -9.59 10.05 -27.83
CA ASN A 142 -9.86 11.07 -28.84
C ASN A 142 -11.31 10.94 -29.33
N TYR A 143 -12.03 12.04 -29.38
CA TYR A 143 -13.44 12.06 -29.72
C TYR A 143 -13.67 12.89 -30.98
N GLY A 144 -14.47 12.34 -31.91
CA GLY A 144 -14.93 13.06 -33.09
C GLY A 144 -15.85 14.23 -32.74
N HIS A 145 -16.01 15.17 -33.67
CA HIS A 145 -16.86 16.36 -33.49
C HIS A 145 -18.36 16.05 -33.36
N ASP A 146 -18.79 14.88 -33.83
CA ASP A 146 -20.17 14.38 -33.84
C ASP A 146 -20.53 13.55 -32.59
N ILE A 147 -19.63 13.49 -31.60
CA ILE A 147 -19.86 12.68 -30.41
C ILE A 147 -21.03 13.19 -29.54
N HIS A 148 -21.82 12.25 -29.02
CA HIS A 148 -22.88 12.50 -28.06
C HIS A 148 -22.63 11.78 -26.72
N LYS A 149 -23.46 12.06 -25.72
CA LYS A 149 -23.34 11.50 -24.35
C LYS A 149 -23.23 9.97 -24.28
N GLY A 150 -23.76 9.24 -25.26
CA GLY A 150 -23.64 7.77 -25.31
C GLY A 150 -22.24 7.34 -25.76
N GLY A 151 -21.64 8.06 -26.70
CA GLY A 151 -20.28 7.75 -27.19
C GLY A 151 -19.16 8.08 -26.21
N ARG A 152 -19.44 8.87 -25.16
CA ARG A 152 -18.49 9.18 -24.07
C ARG A 152 -18.54 8.20 -22.89
N GLY A 153 -19.38 7.18 -23.02
CA GLY A 153 -19.55 6.12 -22.05
C GLY A 153 -20.41 6.50 -20.84
N GLY A 154 -21.02 5.48 -20.23
CA GLY A 154 -21.87 5.57 -19.05
C GLY A 154 -21.30 4.78 -17.87
N VAL A 155 -21.54 5.29 -16.66
CA VAL A 155 -21.19 4.57 -15.41
C VAL A 155 -22.41 4.42 -14.51
N ILE A 156 -22.55 3.26 -13.87
CA ILE A 156 -23.42 3.04 -12.72
C ILE A 156 -22.53 2.96 -11.48
N VAL A 157 -22.80 3.77 -10.47
CA VAL A 157 -22.13 3.73 -9.16
C VAL A 157 -23.13 3.23 -8.13
N VAL A 158 -22.84 2.09 -7.52
CA VAL A 158 -23.60 1.51 -6.41
C VAL A 158 -22.75 1.64 -5.15
N GLY A 159 -23.14 2.55 -4.27
CA GLY A 159 -22.34 2.89 -3.12
C GLY A 159 -22.85 4.12 -2.38
N GLY A 160 -22.21 4.47 -1.28
CA GLY A 160 -22.62 5.51 -0.37
C GLY A 160 -23.61 4.98 0.66
N SER A 161 -23.54 5.52 1.87
CA SER A 161 -24.39 5.17 3.00
C SER A 161 -24.67 6.40 3.84
N SER A 162 -25.58 6.29 4.80
CA SER A 162 -25.90 7.35 5.77
C SER A 162 -24.66 7.87 6.50
N MET A 163 -23.65 7.02 6.72
CA MET A 163 -22.37 7.40 7.34
C MET A 163 -21.34 7.91 6.33
N TYR A 164 -21.27 7.32 5.13
CA TYR A 164 -20.25 7.63 4.13
C TYR A 164 -20.85 8.24 2.86
N ARG A 165 -21.39 9.45 2.98
CA ARG A 165 -22.16 10.11 1.92
C ARG A 165 -21.32 10.63 0.75
N GLY A 166 -20.03 10.93 0.98
CA GLY A 166 -19.19 11.58 -0.02
C GLY A 166 -18.56 10.65 -1.05
N ALA A 167 -18.34 9.37 -0.69
CA ALA A 167 -17.47 8.49 -1.48
C ALA A 167 -18.01 8.25 -2.90
N SER A 168 -19.27 7.84 -3.03
CA SER A 168 -19.91 7.59 -4.33
C SER A 168 -20.11 8.87 -5.14
N VAL A 169 -20.38 10.01 -4.49
CA VAL A 169 -20.48 11.33 -5.16
C VAL A 169 -19.12 11.74 -5.75
N LEU A 170 -18.03 11.53 -5.02
CA LEU A 170 -16.67 11.81 -5.52
C LEU A 170 -16.29 10.89 -6.68
N THR A 171 -16.64 9.61 -6.61
CA THR A 171 -16.46 8.65 -7.73
C THR A 171 -17.16 9.15 -8.99
N LEU A 172 -18.44 9.54 -8.86
CA LEU A 172 -19.22 10.00 -10.00
C LEU A 172 -18.69 11.32 -10.57
N ARG A 173 -18.32 12.26 -9.69
CA ARG A 173 -17.70 13.52 -10.09
C ARG A 173 -16.39 13.28 -10.83
N ALA A 174 -15.54 12.36 -10.38
CA ALA A 174 -14.29 12.03 -11.05
C ALA A 174 -14.56 11.52 -12.48
N PHE A 175 -15.51 10.59 -12.65
CA PHE A 175 -15.89 10.10 -13.97
C PHE A 175 -16.37 11.22 -14.91
N LEU A 176 -17.31 12.05 -14.45
CA LEU A 176 -17.86 13.14 -15.27
C LEU A 176 -16.78 14.19 -15.60
N ARG A 177 -15.89 14.51 -14.65
CA ARG A 177 -14.77 15.44 -14.88
C ARG A 177 -13.71 14.90 -15.82
N SER A 178 -13.56 13.58 -15.90
CA SER A 178 -12.69 12.91 -16.88
C SER A 178 -13.30 12.86 -18.30
N GLY A 179 -14.49 13.43 -18.51
CA GLY A 179 -15.15 13.48 -19.82
C GLY A 179 -16.17 12.39 -20.06
N GLY A 180 -16.55 11.63 -19.03
CA GLY A 180 -17.62 10.63 -19.11
C GLY A 180 -18.95 11.24 -19.55
N GLY A 181 -19.74 10.45 -20.28
CA GLY A 181 -20.95 10.93 -20.94
C GLY A 181 -22.14 11.14 -20.01
N TYR A 182 -22.44 10.15 -19.16
CA TYR A 182 -23.48 10.25 -18.14
C TYR A 182 -23.21 9.27 -16.99
N GLY A 183 -23.77 9.58 -15.81
CA GLY A 183 -23.51 8.78 -14.61
C GLY A 183 -24.79 8.56 -13.80
N VAL A 184 -25.00 7.32 -13.38
CA VAL A 184 -26.12 6.89 -12.53
C VAL A 184 -25.57 6.54 -11.15
N LEU A 185 -26.12 7.13 -10.10
CA LEU A 185 -25.86 6.78 -8.70
C LEU A 185 -27.05 6.01 -8.15
N PHE A 186 -26.83 4.79 -7.68
CA PHE A 186 -27.80 4.06 -6.86
C PHE A 186 -27.30 4.01 -5.40
N SER A 187 -28.03 4.66 -4.49
CA SER A 187 -27.56 4.90 -3.12
C SER A 187 -28.67 5.02 -2.07
N ASP A 188 -28.28 5.34 -0.84
CA ASP A 188 -29.15 5.80 0.23
C ASP A 188 -29.72 7.20 -0.07
N GLU A 189 -30.95 7.49 0.37
CA GLU A 189 -31.63 8.75 0.08
C GLU A 189 -30.83 9.98 0.55
N ALA A 190 -30.16 9.90 1.70
CA ALA A 190 -29.34 11.02 2.18
C ALA A 190 -28.14 11.30 1.26
N VAL A 191 -27.65 10.29 0.56
CA VAL A 191 -26.58 10.42 -0.43
C VAL A 191 -27.13 10.93 -1.75
N CYS A 192 -28.29 10.45 -2.20
CA CYS A 192 -28.97 10.96 -3.38
C CYS A 192 -29.26 12.45 -3.26
N ALA A 193 -29.77 12.92 -2.12
CA ALA A 193 -30.00 14.32 -1.85
C ALA A 193 -28.69 15.15 -1.91
N ALA A 194 -27.63 14.67 -1.26
CA ALA A 194 -26.32 15.33 -1.30
C ALA A 194 -25.72 15.38 -2.71
N CYS A 195 -25.92 14.31 -3.51
CA CYS A 195 -25.47 14.23 -4.88
C CYS A 195 -26.24 15.24 -5.76
N ALA A 196 -27.57 15.26 -5.69
CA ALA A 196 -28.40 16.17 -6.46
C ALA A 196 -28.06 17.65 -6.20
N CYS A 197 -27.70 18.01 -4.96
CA CYS A 197 -27.27 19.37 -4.63
C CYS A 197 -25.88 19.73 -5.16
N SER A 198 -24.97 18.76 -5.33
CA SER A 198 -23.54 19.03 -5.58
C SER A 198 -23.02 18.55 -6.93
N LEU A 199 -23.84 17.77 -7.66
CA LEU A 199 -23.55 17.20 -8.96
C LEU A 199 -24.89 16.98 -9.70
N PRO A 200 -25.59 18.06 -10.08
CA PRO A 200 -26.95 17.99 -10.66
C PRO A 200 -27.00 17.27 -12.02
N GLU A 201 -25.85 17.05 -12.66
CA GLU A 201 -25.74 16.29 -13.92
C GLU A 201 -25.86 14.77 -13.71
N ALA A 202 -25.75 14.31 -12.46
CA ALA A 202 -25.90 12.92 -12.08
C ALA A 202 -27.36 12.48 -12.08
N ILE A 203 -27.60 11.26 -12.53
CA ILE A 203 -28.89 10.59 -12.40
C ILE A 203 -28.87 9.85 -11.05
N VAL A 204 -29.76 10.23 -10.13
CA VAL A 204 -29.79 9.65 -8.78
C VAL A 204 -31.00 8.73 -8.61
N LEU A 205 -30.75 7.53 -8.09
CA LEU A 205 -31.75 6.50 -7.81
C LEU A 205 -31.56 6.06 -6.35
N ASN A 206 -32.64 6.08 -5.56
CA ASN A 206 -32.58 5.70 -4.15
C ASN A 206 -33.06 4.26 -3.92
N GLY A 207 -32.82 3.78 -2.70
CA GLY A 207 -33.34 2.51 -2.21
C GLY A 207 -32.31 1.40 -2.10
N LEU A 208 -31.03 1.74 -2.03
CA LEU A 208 -29.93 0.78 -1.88
C LEU A 208 -30.03 -0.07 -0.60
N PHE A 209 -30.52 0.51 0.50
CA PHE A 209 -30.61 -0.16 1.80
C PHE A 209 -32.04 -0.48 2.24
N ASP A 210 -33.00 -0.49 1.31
CA ASP A 210 -34.41 -0.72 1.64
C ASP A 210 -34.74 -2.20 1.93
N GLY A 211 -33.74 -3.09 1.86
CA GLY A 211 -33.90 -4.52 2.10
C GLY A 211 -34.57 -5.28 0.96
N ASP A 212 -34.76 -4.63 -0.21
CA ASP A 212 -35.34 -5.24 -1.41
C ASP A 212 -34.27 -5.44 -2.52
N PRO A 213 -33.76 -6.66 -2.71
CA PRO A 213 -32.84 -7.00 -3.80
C PRO A 213 -33.42 -6.78 -5.20
N GLY A 214 -34.75 -6.63 -5.33
CA GLY A 214 -35.41 -6.30 -6.59
C GLY A 214 -35.01 -4.93 -7.14
N LYS A 215 -34.71 -3.96 -6.27
CA LYS A 215 -34.35 -2.60 -6.68
C LYS A 215 -33.04 -2.55 -7.45
N ILE A 216 -31.99 -3.21 -6.96
CA ILE A 216 -30.71 -3.25 -7.70
C ILE A 216 -30.86 -3.99 -9.03
N ARG A 217 -31.67 -5.06 -9.08
CA ARG A 217 -31.98 -5.77 -10.33
C ARG A 217 -32.69 -4.87 -11.34
N GLN A 218 -33.63 -4.06 -10.88
CA GLN A 218 -34.34 -3.10 -11.71
C GLN A 218 -33.39 -2.03 -12.27
N VAL A 219 -32.51 -1.47 -11.43
CA VAL A 219 -31.49 -0.51 -11.88
C VAL A 219 -30.59 -1.11 -12.95
N LEU A 220 -30.13 -2.35 -12.75
CA LEU A 220 -29.30 -3.06 -13.73
C LEU A 220 -30.07 -3.38 -15.02
N ALA A 221 -31.37 -3.68 -14.95
CA ALA A 221 -32.20 -3.87 -16.13
C ALA A 221 -32.40 -2.56 -16.92
N ASP A 222 -32.64 -1.45 -16.23
CA ASP A 222 -32.95 -0.15 -16.87
C ASP A 222 -31.71 0.54 -17.45
N TRP A 223 -30.54 0.33 -16.84
CA TRP A 223 -29.31 1.07 -17.14
C TRP A 223 -28.13 0.19 -17.55
N GLY A 224 -28.15 -1.12 -17.26
CA GLY A 224 -27.01 -2.00 -17.47
C GLY A 224 -26.57 -2.11 -18.93
N GLU A 225 -27.51 -2.18 -19.88
CA GLU A 225 -27.16 -2.20 -21.31
C GLU A 225 -26.66 -0.86 -21.85
N LYS A 226 -26.96 0.24 -21.14
CA LYS A 226 -26.56 1.59 -21.56
C LYS A 226 -25.18 1.95 -21.00
N ALA A 227 -24.83 1.41 -19.84
CA ALA A 227 -23.62 1.75 -19.11
C ALA A 227 -22.48 0.80 -19.48
N ASP A 228 -21.27 1.35 -19.58
CA ASP A 228 -20.06 0.60 -19.93
C ASP A 228 -19.32 0.10 -18.69
N CYS A 229 -19.62 0.69 -17.53
CA CYS A 229 -18.95 0.39 -16.27
C CYS A 229 -19.91 0.38 -15.09
N LEU A 230 -19.72 -0.59 -14.19
CA LEU A 230 -20.34 -0.64 -12.87
C LEU A 230 -19.25 -0.49 -11.80
N VAL A 231 -19.42 0.49 -10.92
CA VAL A 231 -18.57 0.69 -9.75
C VAL A 231 -19.37 0.38 -8.50
N LEU A 232 -19.01 -0.71 -7.82
CA LEU A 232 -19.66 -1.17 -6.59
C LEU A 232 -18.71 -0.96 -5.41
N GLY A 233 -19.22 -0.44 -4.29
CA GLY A 233 -18.48 -0.40 -3.02
C GLY A 233 -18.19 0.95 -2.38
N PRO A 234 -17.93 2.05 -3.11
CA PRO A 234 -17.49 3.31 -2.51
C PRO A 234 -18.45 3.80 -1.42
N GLY A 235 -18.06 3.69 -0.15
CA GLY A 235 -18.88 4.14 0.98
C GLY A 235 -20.08 3.25 1.36
N LEU A 236 -20.14 1.99 0.92
CA LEU A 236 -21.19 1.05 1.36
C LEU A 236 -21.18 0.80 2.88
N GLY A 237 -20.01 0.88 3.50
CA GLY A 237 -19.84 0.53 4.91
C GLY A 237 -19.72 -0.98 5.13
N ARG A 238 -20.09 -1.44 6.32
CA ARG A 238 -20.01 -2.86 6.74
C ARG A 238 -21.26 -3.30 7.51
N SER A 239 -22.38 -2.61 7.32
CA SER A 239 -23.66 -3.01 7.90
C SER A 239 -24.18 -4.27 7.23
N GLU A 240 -25.08 -5.00 7.87
CA GLU A 240 -25.74 -6.17 7.30
C GLU A 240 -26.42 -5.87 5.95
N GLY A 241 -26.99 -4.67 5.78
CA GLY A 241 -27.55 -4.23 4.50
C GLY A 241 -26.54 -3.93 3.39
N ALA A 242 -25.23 -3.90 3.68
CA ALA A 242 -24.16 -3.65 2.71
C ALA A 242 -23.62 -4.94 2.05
N GLY A 243 -24.02 -6.11 2.55
CA GLY A 243 -23.46 -7.42 2.18
C GLY A 243 -22.52 -7.97 3.25
#